data_AF-A0A1V6F684-F1
#
_entry.id   AF-A0A1V6F684-F1
#
_cell.length_a   1.000
_cell.length_b   1.000
_cell.length_c   1.000
_cell.angle_alpha   90.00
_cell.angle_beta   90.00
_cell.angle_gamma   90.00
#
_symmetry.space_group_name_H-M   'P 1'
#
loop_
_entity.id
_entity.type
_entity.pdbx_description
1 polymer ?
#
loop_
_entity_poly.entity_id
_entity_poly.type
_entity_poly.pdbx_seq_one_letter_code
_entity_poly.pdbx_strand_id
1 'polypeptide(L)' 'MGLLPKAVDRGVAFVPGAAFYADHGDPRTLRLSFVTASVDQINHGIAALAQAIRDYRT' A
#
# COMPACT_ATOMS: atom_id res chain seq x y z
N MET A 1 -11.64 3.01 9.11
CA MET A 1 -10.19 2.72 9.09
C MET A 1 -9.76 2.59 7.64
N GLY A 2 -8.69 3.26 7.20
CA GLY A 2 -8.20 3.17 5.81
C GLY A 2 -7.39 1.90 5.53
N LEU A 3 -6.98 1.70 4.28
CA LEU A 3 -6.15 0.55 3.88
C LEU A 3 -4.76 0.54 4.53
N LEU A 4 -4.15 1.71 4.76
CA LEU A 4 -2.77 1.82 5.25
C LEU A 4 -2.56 1.16 6.64
N PRO A 5 -3.38 1.43 7.68
CA PRO A 5 -3.29 0.71 8.95
C PRO A 5 -3.32 -0.83 8.79
N LYS A 6 -4.25 -1.37 8.00
CA LYS A 6 -4.35 -2.82 7.73
C LYS A 6 -3.11 -3.38 7.03
N ALA A 7 -2.47 -2.59 6.17
CA ALA A 7 -1.24 -2.99 5.49
C ALA A 7 -0.05 -3.03 6.47
N VAL A 8 0.06 -2.03 7.35
CA VAL A 8 1.11 -1.95 8.37
C VAL A 8 1.03 -3.12 9.35
N ASP A 9 -0.18 -3.49 9.81
CA ASP A 9 -0.39 -4.67 10.66
C ASP A 9 0.08 -5.98 10.00
N ARG A 10 0.17 -6.00 8.67
CA ARG A 10 0.63 -7.13 7.85
C ARG A 10 2.10 -7.01 7.44
N GLY A 11 2.83 -6.02 7.95
CA GLY A 11 4.25 -5.84 7.70
C GLY A 11 4.61 -5.13 6.39
N VAL A 12 3.67 -4.42 5.76
CA VAL A 12 3.94 -3.64 4.54
C VAL A 12 3.38 -2.23 4.63
N ALA A 13 4.15 -1.24 4.18
CA ALA A 13 3.72 0.15 4.10
C ALA A 13 3.72 0.64 2.65
N PHE A 14 2.86 1.62 2.37
CA PHE A 14 2.82 2.36 1.12
C PHE A 14 2.48 3.82 1.42
N VAL A 15 2.67 4.71 0.43
CA VAL A 15 2.23 6.10 0.57
C VAL A 15 0.86 6.26 -0.09
N PRO A 16 -0.18 6.74 0.64
CA PRO A 16 -1.48 7.06 0.04
C PRO A 16 -1.32 8.07 -1.11
N GLY A 17 -1.91 7.76 -2.27
CA GLY A 17 -1.71 8.53 -3.49
C GLY A 17 -2.39 9.90 -3.48
N ALA A 18 -3.46 10.07 -2.70
CA ALA A 18 -4.22 11.32 -2.62
C ALA A 18 -3.36 12.55 -2.27
N ALA A 19 -2.27 12.37 -1.51
CA ALA A 19 -1.35 13.46 -1.15
C ALA A 19 -0.54 14.02 -2.35
N PHE A 20 -0.56 13.35 -3.51
CA PHE A 20 0.17 13.77 -4.71
C PHE A 20 -0.70 14.51 -5.74
N TYR A 21 -1.99 14.71 -5.44
CA TYR A 21 -2.89 15.47 -6.30
C TYR A 21 -2.96 16.93 -5.83
N ALA A 22 -2.84 17.89 -6.76
CA ALA A 22 -2.93 19.31 -6.45
C ALA A 22 -4.34 19.71 -5.95
N ASP A 23 -5.37 19.03 -6.46
CA ASP A 23 -6.75 19.13 -6.02
C ASP A 23 -7.51 17.82 -6.36
N HIS A 24 -8.63 17.54 -5.69
CA HIS A 24 -9.49 16.35 -5.90
C HIS A 24 -8.74 14.99 -5.87
N GLY A 25 -7.97 14.72 -4.81
CA GLY A 25 -7.18 13.49 -4.70
C GLY A 25 -8.00 12.19 -4.64
N ASP A 26 -7.63 11.18 -5.45
CA ASP A 26 -8.29 9.87 -5.46
C ASP A 26 -7.74 8.98 -4.31
N PRO A 27 -8.57 8.63 -3.30
CA PRO A 27 -8.14 7.83 -2.15
C PRO A 27 -7.82 6.36 -2.50
N ARG A 28 -8.10 5.92 -3.73
CA ARG A 28 -7.85 4.53 -4.18
C ARG A 28 -6.46 4.36 -4.79
N THR A 29 -5.69 5.43 -4.91
CA THR A 29 -4.35 5.41 -5.51
C THR A 29 -3.25 5.22 -4.46
N LEU A 30 -2.12 4.63 -4.89
CA LEU A 30 -1.01 4.24 -4.02
C LEU A 30 0.32 4.57 -4.72
N ARG A 31 1.35 4.93 -3.96
CA ARG A 31 2.74 4.96 -4.45
C ARG A 31 3.54 3.83 -3.81
N LEU A 32 4.14 2.99 -4.66
CA LEU A 32 5.06 1.92 -4.27
C LEU A 32 6.49 2.29 -4.66
N SER A 33 7.46 1.94 -3.82
CA SER A 33 8.90 2.13 -4.09
C SER A 33 9.60 0.78 -4.05
N PHE A 34 10.42 0.52 -5.07
CA PHE A 34 11.19 -0.72 -5.23
C PHE A 34 12.71 -0.46 -5.31
N VAL A 35 13.15 0.78 -5.13
CA VAL A 35 14.55 1.20 -5.35
C VAL A 35 15.53 0.61 -4.32
N THR A 36 15.09 0.39 -3.07
CA THR A 36 15.93 -0.14 -1.98
C THR A 36 15.60 -1.56 -1.56
N ALA A 37 14.50 -2.13 -2.06
CA ALA A 37 14.04 -3.45 -1.66
C ALA A 37 14.66 -4.53 -2.55
N SER A 38 15.07 -5.66 -1.97
CA SER A 38 15.44 -6.84 -2.74
C SER A 38 14.20 -7.45 -3.42
N VAL A 39 14.42 -8.31 -4.43
CA VAL A 39 13.33 -9.04 -5.11
C VAL A 39 12.48 -9.84 -4.11
N ASP A 40 13.10 -10.50 -3.14
CA ASP A 40 12.38 -11.27 -2.12
C ASP A 40 11.52 -10.37 -1.21
N GLN A 41 12.05 -9.22 -0.81
CA GLN A 41 11.29 -8.23 -0.03
C GLN A 41 10.12 -7.66 -0.83
N ILE A 42 10.29 -7.43 -2.13
CA ILE A 42 9.22 -7.00 -3.03
C ILE A 42 8.12 -8.07 -3.09
N ASN A 43 8.49 -9.34 -3.31
CA ASN A 43 7.54 -10.44 -3.36
C ASN A 43 6.73 -10.58 -2.06
N HIS A 44 7.41 -10.54 -0.90
CA HIS A 44 6.75 -10.57 0.41
C HIS A 44 5.84 -9.35 0.63
N GLY A 45 6.32 -8.15 0.32
CA GLY A 45 5.55 -6.91 0.47
C GLY A 45 4.28 -6.88 -0.39
N ILE A 46 4.38 -7.27 -1.67
CA ILE A 46 3.22 -7.33 -2.56
C ILE A 46 2.21 -8.39 -2.10
N ALA A 47 2.67 -9.56 -1.65
CA ALA A 47 1.79 -10.58 -1.10
C ALA A 47 1.02 -10.09 0.15
N ALA A 48 1.72 -9.42 1.08
CA ALA A 48 1.10 -8.83 2.27
C ALA A 48 0.10 -7.73 1.90
N LEU A 49 0.44 -6.86 0.95
CA LEU A 49 -0.44 -5.77 0.48
C LEU A 49 -1.71 -6.34 -0.17
N ALA A 50 -1.59 -7.40 -0.96
CA ALA A 50 -2.73 -8.05 -1.58
C ALA A 50 -3.70 -8.63 -0.52
N GLN A 51 -3.18 -9.19 0.58
CA GLN A 51 -4.03 -9.63 1.70
C GLN A 51 -4.73 -8.45 2.38
N ALA A 52 -4.01 -7.35 2.65
CA ALA A 52 -4.60 -6.15 3.23
C ALA A 52 -5.75 -5.58 2.38
N ILE A 53 -5.60 -5.61 1.05
CA ILE A 53 -6.63 -5.17 0.10
C ILE A 53 -7.86 -6.10 0.17
N ARG A 54 -7.68 -7.42 0.20
CA ARG A 54 -8.80 -8.37 0.33
C ARG A 54 -9.60 -8.13 1.61
N ASP A 55 -8.90 -7.99 2.73
CA ASP A 55 -9.49 -7.70 4.04
C ASP A 55 -10.13 -6.31 4.17
N TYR A 56 -9.71 -5.35 3.35
CA TYR A 56 -10.29 -4.01 3.35
C TYR A 56 -11.58 -3.94 2.53
N ARG A 57 -11.74 -4.86 1.57
CA ARG A 57 -12.92 -4.93 0.70
C ARG A 57 -14.05 -5.78 1.27
N THR A 58 -13.79 -6.51 2.36
CA THR A 58 -14.76 -7.34 3.08
C THR A 58 -15.26 -6.56 4.29
#